data_AF-A0A954IQ37-F1
#
_entry.id   AF-A0A954IQ37-F1
#
_cell.length_a   1.000
_cell.length_b   1.000
_cell.length_c   1.000
_cell.angle_alpha   90.00
_cell.angle_beta   90.00
_cell.angle_gamma   90.00
#
_symmetry.space_group_name_H-M   'P 1'
#
loop_
_entity.id
_entity.type
_entity.pdbx_description
1 polymer ?
#
loop_
_entity_poly.entity_id
_entity_poly.type
_entity_poly.pdbx_seq_one_letter_code
_entity_poly.pdbx_strand_id
1 'polypeptide(L)'
;ESPLIFPATVSLPENSPNGTSVGTLLATDPDVGQTLTYSIASGNSTGAFAINSQTGEVTVADADRLDFENVESFFLSIGVTDNGVPARTSFARLIVNLLDVNEVAQVDDLTLDLPEHSANGTLVGTVNAVDPDAGQQLSYAITAGNTSGAFAIDATTGQITVADSSQLEFSTTPQFVLTVAATDNGSPALSGTAQVTILLTEVIPPITGDLKPGDDTNTLDTKADAKFQIVLFSTSTFDATRQIDVESLRFGALGTEDSASRNRKSGRVQYSLQDVNGDGRQDLVVTFVLSLTGLNTNSTQGILSGVLSDGTEFRLFFDLRVLSGGSTGGGGGKGGGKGGGKGK
;
A
#
# COMPACT_ATOMS: atom_id res chain seq x y z
N GLU A 1 1.54 -4.55 -71.53
CA GLU A 1 1.91 -5.94 -71.19
C GLU A 1 1.32 -6.18 -69.81
N SER A 2 1.98 -6.83 -68.86
CA SER A 2 1.60 -6.64 -67.45
C SER A 2 2.46 -5.52 -66.85
N PRO A 3 1.99 -4.80 -65.82
CA PRO A 3 2.82 -3.84 -65.10
C PRO A 3 4.08 -4.49 -64.53
N LEU A 4 5.13 -3.70 -64.35
CA LEU A 4 6.35 -4.09 -63.67
C LEU A 4 6.43 -3.35 -62.34
N ILE A 5 6.52 -4.10 -61.24
CA ILE A 5 6.75 -3.59 -59.88
C ILE A 5 7.88 -4.42 -59.26
N PHE A 6 8.75 -3.77 -58.49
CA PHE A 6 9.89 -4.40 -57.83
C PHE A 6 9.67 -4.54 -56.33
N PRO A 7 10.23 -5.59 -55.70
CA PRO A 7 10.20 -5.71 -54.26
C PRO A 7 10.98 -4.59 -53.59
N ALA A 8 10.58 -4.23 -52.38
CA ALA A 8 11.23 -3.22 -51.57
C ALA A 8 11.34 -3.66 -50.11
N THR A 9 12.32 -3.11 -49.41
CA THR A 9 12.48 -3.28 -47.97
C THR A 9 12.74 -1.92 -47.35
N VAL A 10 12.01 -1.61 -46.30
CA VAL A 10 12.12 -0.35 -45.56
C VAL A 10 12.16 -0.63 -44.07
N SER A 11 12.67 0.32 -43.32
CA SER A 11 12.65 0.30 -41.86
C SER A 11 11.79 1.44 -41.35
N LEU A 12 11.00 1.17 -40.31
CA LEU A 12 10.05 2.12 -39.73
C LEU A 12 10.12 2.01 -38.20
N PRO A 13 10.34 3.10 -37.46
CA PRO A 13 10.18 3.09 -36.00
C PRO A 13 8.79 2.62 -35.61
N GLU A 14 8.68 1.75 -34.62
CA GLU A 14 7.37 1.21 -34.21
C GLU A 14 6.40 2.30 -33.74
N ASN A 15 6.87 3.33 -33.04
CA ASN A 15 6.05 4.44 -32.57
C ASN A 15 5.70 5.49 -33.66
N SER A 16 5.81 5.12 -34.94
CA SER A 16 5.52 6.03 -36.05
C SER A 16 4.03 6.41 -36.07
N PRO A 17 3.68 7.72 -36.05
CA PRO A 17 2.29 8.15 -35.95
C PRO A 17 1.49 7.85 -37.22
N ASN A 18 0.17 7.80 -37.09
CA ASN A 18 -0.75 7.66 -38.21
C ASN A 18 -0.47 8.70 -39.31
N GLY A 19 -0.47 8.25 -40.56
CA GLY A 19 -0.13 9.06 -41.72
C GLY A 19 1.36 9.17 -42.04
N THR A 20 2.25 8.60 -41.22
CA THR A 20 3.69 8.54 -41.54
C THR A 20 3.90 7.82 -42.87
N SER A 21 4.68 8.43 -43.77
CA SER A 21 5.04 7.83 -45.05
C SER A 21 6.06 6.72 -44.82
N VAL A 22 5.70 5.49 -45.22
CA VAL A 22 6.54 4.29 -45.15
C VAL A 22 7.43 4.18 -46.39
N GLY A 23 6.95 4.70 -47.51
CA GLY A 23 7.66 4.77 -48.78
C GLY A 23 6.70 4.73 -49.96
N THR A 24 7.23 5.03 -51.16
CA THR A 24 6.44 5.00 -52.40
C THR A 24 6.95 3.90 -53.31
N LEU A 25 6.07 2.99 -53.68
CA LEU A 25 6.39 1.93 -54.63
C LEU A 25 6.20 2.42 -56.06
N LEU A 26 7.26 2.29 -56.84
CA LEU A 26 7.24 2.67 -58.25
C LEU A 26 6.96 1.44 -59.12
N ALA A 27 6.00 1.59 -60.02
CA ALA A 27 5.70 0.63 -61.06
C ALA A 27 5.61 1.31 -62.43
N THR A 28 5.83 0.53 -63.49
CA THR A 28 5.78 1.00 -64.89
C THR A 28 5.00 0.00 -65.74
N ASP A 29 4.26 0.44 -66.74
CA ASP A 29 3.72 -0.45 -67.78
C ASP A 29 4.50 -0.31 -69.09
N PRO A 30 4.86 -1.42 -69.76
CA PRO A 30 5.39 -1.36 -71.13
C PRO A 30 4.41 -0.77 -72.16
N ASP A 31 3.09 -0.82 -71.93
CA ASP A 31 2.08 -0.25 -72.82
C ASP A 31 1.94 1.27 -72.62
N VAL A 32 2.07 2.03 -73.70
CA VAL A 32 1.98 3.49 -73.68
C VAL A 32 0.58 3.96 -73.26
N GLY A 33 0.53 4.87 -72.28
CA GLY A 33 -0.69 5.58 -71.88
C GLY A 33 -1.58 4.84 -70.88
N GLN A 34 -1.13 3.70 -70.34
CA GLN A 34 -1.86 3.01 -69.29
C GLN A 34 -1.64 3.67 -67.92
N THR A 35 -2.70 3.69 -67.12
CA THR A 35 -2.67 4.17 -65.74
C THR A 35 -2.63 2.99 -64.78
N LEU A 36 -1.85 3.12 -63.71
CA LEU A 36 -1.64 2.05 -62.72
C LEU A 36 -2.47 2.30 -61.46
N THR A 37 -3.10 1.24 -60.94
CA THR A 37 -3.83 1.25 -59.67
C THR A 37 -3.15 0.33 -58.66
N TYR A 38 -2.76 0.87 -57.51
CA TYR A 38 -2.06 0.16 -56.45
C TYR A 38 -3.02 -0.36 -55.36
N SER A 39 -2.68 -1.50 -54.76
CA SER A 39 -3.43 -2.11 -53.66
C SER A 39 -2.55 -2.99 -52.77
N ILE A 40 -2.91 -3.13 -51.49
CA ILE A 40 -2.33 -4.15 -50.61
C ILE A 40 -3.18 -5.40 -50.75
N ALA A 41 -2.64 -6.44 -51.39
CA ALA A 41 -3.34 -7.68 -51.68
C ALA A 41 -3.37 -8.65 -50.48
N SER A 42 -2.31 -8.67 -49.66
CA SER A 42 -2.22 -9.52 -48.46
C SER A 42 -1.13 -9.02 -47.50
N GLY A 43 -1.08 -9.60 -46.30
CA GLY A 43 -0.05 -9.30 -45.29
C GLY A 43 -0.39 -8.13 -44.35
N ASN A 44 -1.58 -7.55 -44.49
CA ASN A 44 -2.06 -6.40 -43.71
C ASN A 44 -3.38 -6.70 -43.00
N SER A 45 -3.50 -7.88 -42.38
CA SER A 45 -4.75 -8.32 -41.73
C SER A 45 -5.16 -7.48 -40.52
N THR A 46 -4.19 -6.82 -39.89
CA THR A 46 -4.40 -5.91 -38.76
C THR A 46 -4.81 -4.50 -39.20
N GLY A 47 -4.66 -4.17 -40.49
CA GLY A 47 -4.91 -2.83 -41.00
C GLY A 47 -3.82 -1.80 -40.64
N ALA A 48 -2.61 -2.24 -40.30
CA ALA A 48 -1.50 -1.38 -39.91
C ALA A 48 -1.11 -0.35 -41.00
N PHE A 49 -1.28 -0.69 -42.28
CA PHE A 49 -0.88 0.15 -43.41
C PHE A 49 -2.03 0.49 -44.36
N ALA A 50 -1.90 1.63 -45.03
CA ALA A 50 -2.71 1.99 -46.19
C ALA A 50 -1.81 2.24 -47.40
N ILE A 51 -2.36 2.12 -48.61
CA ILE A 51 -1.68 2.51 -49.84
C ILE A 51 -2.55 3.47 -50.65
N ASN A 52 -1.97 4.56 -51.12
CA ASN A 52 -2.61 5.44 -52.08
C ASN A 52 -2.66 4.74 -53.44
N SER A 53 -3.88 4.53 -53.95
CA SER A 53 -4.09 3.74 -55.16
C SER A 53 -3.61 4.41 -56.44
N GLN A 54 -3.35 5.72 -56.45
CA GLN A 54 -2.82 6.44 -57.62
C GLN A 54 -1.31 6.66 -57.56
N THR A 55 -0.76 6.91 -56.36
CA THR A 55 0.66 7.28 -56.21
C THR A 55 1.56 6.11 -55.79
N GLY A 56 0.99 5.03 -55.24
CA GLY A 56 1.76 3.92 -54.67
C GLY A 56 2.42 4.24 -53.33
N GLU A 57 2.09 5.38 -52.72
CA GLU A 57 2.57 5.76 -51.38
C GLU A 57 1.91 4.88 -50.32
N VAL A 58 2.73 4.21 -49.51
CA VAL A 58 2.31 3.43 -48.35
C VAL A 58 2.45 4.31 -47.10
N THR A 59 1.41 4.35 -46.28
CA THR A 59 1.38 5.10 -45.03
C THR A 59 0.96 4.23 -43.85
N VAL A 60 1.33 4.65 -42.64
CA VAL A 60 0.79 4.08 -41.39
C VAL A 60 -0.68 4.43 -41.28
N ALA A 61 -1.54 3.42 -41.18
CA ALA A 61 -2.98 3.57 -41.02
C ALA A 61 -3.42 3.43 -39.55
N ASP A 62 -2.76 2.54 -38.79
CA ASP A 62 -2.99 2.36 -37.36
C ASP A 62 -1.66 2.10 -36.65
N ALA A 63 -1.17 3.11 -35.95
CA ALA A 63 0.08 3.11 -35.19
C ALA A 63 0.03 2.12 -34.02
N ASP A 64 -1.15 1.83 -33.45
CA ASP A 64 -1.31 0.86 -32.36
C ASP A 64 -1.08 -0.60 -32.82
N ARG A 65 -0.81 -0.81 -34.11
CA ARG A 65 -0.43 -2.10 -34.69
C ARG A 65 1.08 -2.22 -34.91
N LEU A 66 1.84 -1.15 -34.71
CA LEU A 66 3.27 -1.12 -34.86
C LEU A 66 3.88 -1.26 -33.47
N ASP A 67 4.19 -2.50 -33.11
CA ASP A 67 4.68 -2.92 -31.80
C ASP A 67 5.72 -4.00 -32.09
N PHE A 68 6.99 -3.69 -31.84
CA PHE A 68 8.16 -4.50 -32.17
C PHE A 68 8.16 -5.80 -31.35
N GLU A 69 7.82 -5.70 -30.06
CA GLU A 69 7.71 -6.80 -29.09
C GLU A 69 6.67 -7.84 -29.55
N ASN A 70 5.65 -7.41 -30.29
CA ASN A 70 4.63 -8.29 -30.85
C ASN A 70 4.91 -8.72 -32.31
N VAL A 71 5.34 -7.79 -33.16
CA VAL A 71 5.56 -8.01 -34.60
C VAL A 71 6.76 -7.20 -35.11
N GLU A 72 7.93 -7.84 -35.21
CA GLU A 72 9.15 -7.22 -35.72
C GLU A 72 9.09 -6.82 -37.22
N SER A 73 8.21 -7.44 -38.02
CA SER A 73 8.18 -7.20 -39.47
C SER A 73 6.85 -7.52 -40.15
N PHE A 74 6.49 -6.70 -41.14
CA PHE A 74 5.33 -6.91 -42.01
C PHE A 74 5.75 -7.31 -43.42
N PHE A 75 5.07 -8.33 -43.97
CA PHE A 75 5.31 -8.85 -45.31
C PHE A 75 4.10 -8.58 -46.21
N LEU A 76 4.08 -7.39 -46.82
CA LEU A 76 2.95 -6.93 -47.63
C LEU A 76 3.11 -7.41 -49.08
N SER A 77 2.04 -8.00 -49.64
CA SER A 77 1.95 -8.26 -51.07
C SER A 77 1.25 -7.08 -51.73
N ILE A 78 1.94 -6.37 -52.59
CA ILE A 78 1.43 -5.17 -53.27
C ILE A 78 1.07 -5.53 -54.70
N GLY A 79 -0.20 -5.35 -55.04
CA GLY A 79 -0.72 -5.53 -56.38
C GLY A 79 -0.77 -4.21 -57.15
N VAL A 80 -0.33 -4.24 -58.41
CA VAL A 80 -0.45 -3.12 -59.36
C VAL A 80 -1.20 -3.61 -60.59
N THR A 81 -2.30 -2.94 -60.90
CA THR A 81 -3.20 -3.29 -62.01
C THR A 81 -3.21 -2.16 -63.05
N ASP A 82 -3.02 -2.50 -64.32
CA ASP A 82 -3.21 -1.56 -65.44
C ASP A 82 -4.69 -1.32 -65.75
N ASN A 83 -4.98 -0.36 -66.64
CA ASN A 83 -6.31 -0.10 -67.16
C ASN A 83 -6.51 -0.64 -68.60
N GLY A 84 -5.72 -1.64 -69.01
CA GLY A 84 -5.83 -2.29 -70.30
C GLY A 84 -7.12 -3.10 -70.46
N VAL A 85 -7.37 -3.59 -71.68
CA VAL A 85 -8.50 -4.50 -71.97
C VAL A 85 -7.96 -5.75 -72.68
N PRO A 86 -7.84 -6.90 -72.00
CA PRO A 86 -8.12 -7.13 -70.58
C PRO A 86 -7.07 -6.49 -69.67
N ALA A 87 -7.48 -6.09 -68.46
CA ALA A 87 -6.57 -5.54 -67.45
C ALA A 87 -5.63 -6.63 -66.92
N ARG A 88 -4.38 -6.28 -66.62
CA ARG A 88 -3.41 -7.20 -66.01
C ARG A 88 -2.87 -6.66 -64.68
N THR A 89 -2.53 -7.60 -63.81
CA THR A 89 -2.02 -7.31 -62.46
C THR A 89 -0.68 -7.99 -62.25
N SER A 90 0.25 -7.28 -61.63
CA SER A 90 1.52 -7.81 -61.13
C SER A 90 1.65 -7.58 -59.63
N PHE A 91 2.45 -8.43 -58.97
CA PHE A 91 2.64 -8.37 -57.52
C PHE A 91 4.12 -8.25 -57.16
N ALA A 92 4.42 -7.47 -56.12
CA ALA A 92 5.73 -7.43 -55.47
C ALA A 92 5.59 -7.44 -53.95
N ARG A 93 6.65 -7.87 -53.27
CA ARG A 93 6.70 -7.88 -51.81
C ARG A 93 7.30 -6.57 -51.29
N LEU A 94 6.59 -5.92 -50.36
CA LEU A 94 7.14 -4.87 -49.51
C LEU A 94 7.38 -5.46 -48.12
N ILE A 95 8.62 -5.42 -47.65
CA ILE A 95 9.00 -5.81 -46.29
C ILE A 95 9.16 -4.52 -45.48
N VAL A 96 8.38 -4.37 -44.42
CA VAL A 96 8.53 -3.27 -43.46
C VAL A 96 9.11 -3.87 -42.19
N ASN A 97 10.38 -3.61 -41.92
CA ASN A 97 11.02 -4.02 -40.67
C ASN A 97 10.73 -2.92 -39.63
N LEU A 98 10.18 -3.29 -38.48
CA LEU A 98 10.09 -2.35 -37.38
C LEU A 98 11.47 -2.14 -36.78
N LEU A 99 11.73 -0.90 -36.36
CA LEU A 99 12.84 -0.56 -35.50
C LEU A 99 12.28 -0.42 -34.10
N ASP A 100 12.80 -1.24 -33.20
CA ASP A 100 12.61 -1.14 -31.75
C ASP A 100 12.95 0.30 -31.29
N VAL A 101 12.01 0.90 -30.57
CA VAL A 101 12.13 2.19 -29.91
C VAL A 101 11.76 2.05 -28.45
N ASN A 102 12.76 2.29 -27.60
CA ASN A 102 12.61 2.21 -26.15
C ASN A 102 11.31 2.82 -25.63
N GLU A 103 10.60 2.04 -24.83
CA GLU A 103 9.31 2.35 -24.26
C GLU A 103 9.41 2.73 -22.77
N VAL A 104 8.31 3.16 -22.17
CA VAL A 104 8.28 3.43 -20.72
C VAL A 104 8.01 2.14 -19.96
N ALA A 105 8.79 1.89 -18.90
CA ALA A 105 8.46 0.86 -17.93
C ALA A 105 7.02 1.00 -17.40
N GLN A 106 6.29 -0.11 -17.33
CA GLN A 106 4.97 -0.17 -16.70
C GLN A 106 5.14 -0.39 -15.20
N VAL A 107 4.54 0.48 -14.39
CA VAL A 107 4.62 0.42 -12.92
C VAL A 107 3.20 0.34 -12.37
N ASP A 108 2.95 -0.63 -11.48
CA ASP A 108 1.62 -0.81 -10.89
C ASP A 108 1.41 0.09 -9.67
N ASP A 109 0.21 0.65 -9.53
CA ASP A 109 -0.23 1.26 -8.28
C ASP A 109 -0.28 0.20 -7.17
N LEU A 110 0.08 0.59 -5.95
CA LEU A 110 0.23 -0.33 -4.83
C LEU A 110 -0.33 0.26 -3.54
N THR A 111 -1.13 -0.50 -2.81
CA THR A 111 -1.61 -0.13 -1.46
C THR A 111 -1.09 -1.13 -0.43
N LEU A 112 -0.50 -0.62 0.65
CA LEU A 112 0.15 -1.40 1.71
C LEU A 112 -0.34 -0.93 3.07
N ASP A 113 -0.46 -1.85 4.03
CA ASP A 113 -0.69 -1.53 5.43
C ASP A 113 0.63 -1.57 6.21
N LEU A 114 0.84 -0.60 7.10
CA LEU A 114 2.03 -0.53 7.95
C LEU A 114 1.63 -0.14 9.38
N PRO A 115 2.01 -0.90 10.42
CA PRO A 115 1.81 -0.46 11.79
C PRO A 115 2.55 0.84 12.08
N GLU A 116 1.91 1.79 12.77
CA GLU A 116 2.61 2.96 13.27
C GLU A 116 3.78 2.54 14.19
N HIS A 117 4.78 3.40 14.30
CA HIS A 117 6.03 3.11 15.03
C HIS A 117 6.81 1.86 14.55
N SER A 118 6.51 1.33 13.36
CA SER A 118 7.34 0.28 12.73
C SER A 118 8.81 0.72 12.70
N ALA A 119 9.71 -0.16 13.14
CA ALA A 119 11.12 0.18 13.33
C ALA A 119 11.80 0.56 12.00
N ASN A 120 12.85 1.40 12.07
CA ASN A 120 13.69 1.70 10.92
C ASN A 120 14.24 0.40 10.29
N GLY A 121 14.23 0.32 8.96
CA GLY A 121 14.61 -0.86 8.20
C GLY A 121 13.49 -1.89 8.02
N THR A 122 12.30 -1.69 8.60
CA THR A 122 11.14 -2.56 8.36
C THR A 122 10.78 -2.52 6.87
N LEU A 123 10.66 -3.71 6.25
CA LEU A 123 10.16 -3.86 4.88
C LEU A 123 8.67 -3.52 4.85
N VAL A 124 8.29 -2.54 4.03
CA VAL A 124 6.89 -2.13 3.83
C VAL A 124 6.29 -2.91 2.66
N GLY A 125 7.04 -3.01 1.55
CA GLY A 125 6.60 -3.71 0.34
C GLY A 125 7.63 -3.61 -0.78
N THR A 126 7.25 -4.05 -1.97
CA THR A 126 8.12 -4.01 -3.15
C THR A 126 7.31 -3.53 -4.33
N VAL A 127 7.85 -2.56 -5.06
CA VAL A 127 7.22 -2.04 -6.29
C VAL A 127 7.36 -3.05 -7.40
N ASN A 128 6.25 -3.32 -8.09
CA ASN A 128 6.24 -4.14 -9.29
C ASN A 128 6.35 -3.23 -10.51
N ALA A 129 7.37 -3.46 -11.35
CA ALA A 129 7.51 -2.78 -12.62
C ALA A 129 8.08 -3.74 -13.67
N VAL A 130 7.63 -3.59 -14.91
CA VAL A 130 8.07 -4.39 -16.06
C VAL A 130 8.34 -3.44 -17.22
N ASP A 131 9.49 -3.62 -17.84
CA ASP A 131 9.81 -2.94 -19.09
C ASP A 131 9.34 -3.79 -20.28
N PRO A 132 8.60 -3.22 -21.25
CA PRO A 132 8.27 -3.92 -22.49
C PRO A 132 9.52 -4.35 -23.27
N ASP A 133 10.57 -3.52 -23.27
CA ASP A 133 11.75 -3.74 -24.08
C ASP A 133 12.62 -4.85 -23.47
N ALA A 134 13.02 -5.80 -24.33
CA ALA A 134 13.76 -6.96 -23.88
C ALA A 134 15.16 -6.61 -23.33
N GLY A 135 15.40 -6.95 -22.06
CA GLY A 135 16.73 -6.86 -21.44
C GLY A 135 17.03 -5.55 -20.73
N GLN A 136 16.06 -4.64 -20.62
CA GLN A 136 16.20 -3.44 -19.79
C GLN A 136 16.33 -3.80 -18.30
N GLN A 137 17.04 -2.95 -17.58
CA GLN A 137 17.23 -2.98 -16.14
C GLN A 137 16.60 -1.73 -15.56
N LEU A 138 15.78 -1.90 -14.52
CA LEU A 138 15.05 -0.81 -13.90
C LEU A 138 15.77 -0.27 -12.67
N SER A 139 15.82 1.05 -12.55
CA SER A 139 16.23 1.78 -11.36
C SER A 139 15.03 2.45 -10.71
N TYR A 140 14.85 2.26 -9.40
CA TYR A 140 13.69 2.76 -8.66
C TYR A 140 14.01 3.98 -7.81
N ALA A 141 13.07 4.94 -7.75
CA ALA A 141 13.20 6.13 -6.91
C ALA A 141 11.84 6.64 -6.41
N ILE A 142 11.78 7.10 -5.16
CA ILE A 142 10.64 7.88 -4.67
C ILE A 142 10.83 9.33 -5.10
N THR A 143 9.97 9.83 -5.99
CA THR A 143 10.10 11.15 -6.62
C THR A 143 9.21 12.21 -5.99
N ALA A 144 8.13 11.82 -5.31
CA ALA A 144 7.25 12.72 -4.57
C ALA A 144 6.54 12.01 -3.40
N GLY A 145 5.87 12.80 -2.55
CA GLY A 145 5.06 12.29 -1.45
C GLY A 145 5.81 11.89 -0.17
N ASN A 146 7.15 11.87 -0.22
CA ASN A 146 8.02 11.48 0.91
C ASN A 146 8.76 12.69 1.52
N THR A 147 8.06 13.81 1.73
CA THR A 147 8.69 15.07 2.18
C THR A 147 9.30 15.00 3.57
N SER A 148 8.80 14.12 4.44
CA SER A 148 9.35 13.85 5.78
C SER A 148 10.52 12.88 5.77
N GLY A 149 10.80 12.20 4.64
CA GLY A 149 11.81 11.15 4.57
C GLY A 149 11.45 9.89 5.36
N ALA A 150 10.16 9.63 5.57
CA ALA A 150 9.67 8.47 6.32
C ALA A 150 10.08 7.12 5.68
N PHE A 151 10.25 7.09 4.35
CA PHE A 151 10.56 5.87 3.59
C PHE A 151 11.84 5.99 2.78
N ALA A 152 12.46 4.85 2.50
CA ALA A 152 13.52 4.69 1.51
C ALA A 152 13.12 3.60 0.51
N ILE A 153 13.62 3.69 -0.72
CA ILE A 153 13.48 2.63 -1.72
C ILE A 153 14.86 2.14 -2.16
N ASP A 154 15.01 0.83 -2.25
CA ASP A 154 16.20 0.23 -2.84
C ASP A 154 16.14 0.38 -4.37
N ALA A 155 17.16 1.02 -4.93
CA ALA A 155 17.16 1.41 -6.35
C ALA A 155 17.22 0.22 -7.31
N THR A 156 17.62 -0.98 -6.88
CA THR A 156 17.74 -2.16 -7.77
C THR A 156 16.56 -3.12 -7.60
N THR A 157 16.05 -3.25 -6.38
CA THR A 157 15.02 -4.24 -6.05
C THR A 157 13.62 -3.64 -5.93
N GLY A 158 13.49 -2.32 -5.86
CA GLY A 158 12.20 -1.65 -5.65
C GLY A 158 11.61 -1.86 -4.25
N GLN A 159 12.38 -2.40 -3.30
CA GLN A 159 11.92 -2.61 -1.93
C GLN A 159 11.79 -1.29 -1.18
N ILE A 160 10.61 -1.02 -0.63
CA ILE A 160 10.34 0.14 0.21
C ILE A 160 10.53 -0.25 1.66
N THR A 161 11.31 0.53 2.40
CA THR A 161 11.61 0.32 3.81
C THR A 161 11.34 1.58 4.63
N VAL A 162 11.11 1.42 5.93
CA VAL A 162 11.01 2.54 6.87
C VAL A 162 12.39 3.18 7.05
N ALA A 163 12.52 4.45 6.68
CA ALA A 163 13.75 5.23 6.86
C ALA A 163 13.75 6.00 8.20
N ASP A 164 12.59 6.57 8.58
CA ASP A 164 12.42 7.29 9.84
C ASP A 164 11.07 6.96 10.49
N SER A 165 11.12 6.04 11.46
CA SER A 165 9.98 5.60 12.28
C SER A 165 9.33 6.72 13.09
N SER A 166 10.05 7.82 13.38
CA SER A 166 9.48 8.96 14.11
C SER A 166 8.43 9.72 13.32
N GLN A 167 8.37 9.51 11.99
CA GLN A 167 7.34 10.06 11.12
C GLN A 167 6.07 9.19 11.09
N LEU A 168 6.12 7.96 11.62
CA LEU A 168 5.03 6.99 11.56
C LEU A 168 4.15 7.10 12.80
N GLU A 169 3.28 8.11 12.80
CA GLU A 169 2.33 8.40 13.88
C GLU A 169 0.93 8.49 13.28
N PHE A 170 0.09 7.49 13.55
CA PHE A 170 -1.24 7.33 12.97
C PHE A 170 -2.14 8.53 13.29
N SER A 171 -2.03 9.09 14.50
CA SER A 171 -2.86 10.21 14.93
C SER A 171 -2.55 11.53 14.19
N THR A 172 -1.39 11.63 13.55
CA THR A 172 -0.97 12.83 12.79
C THR A 172 -1.01 12.59 11.29
N THR A 173 -0.47 11.45 10.84
CA THR A 173 -0.30 11.11 9.42
C THR A 173 -0.76 9.67 9.20
N PRO A 174 -2.07 9.43 9.06
CA PRO A 174 -2.61 8.07 8.94
C PRO A 174 -2.32 7.42 7.57
N GLN A 175 -1.83 8.19 6.60
CA GLN A 175 -1.47 7.66 5.28
C GLN A 175 -0.33 8.44 4.64
N PHE A 176 0.43 7.75 3.80
CA PHE A 176 1.40 8.34 2.89
C PHE A 176 1.07 7.94 1.46
N VAL A 177 1.11 8.89 0.53
CA VAL A 177 0.94 8.64 -0.89
C VAL A 177 2.23 9.03 -1.58
N LEU A 178 3.03 8.03 -1.95
CA LEU A 178 4.31 8.19 -2.60
C LEU A 178 4.14 8.14 -4.12
N THR A 179 4.89 8.96 -4.85
CA THR A 179 5.10 8.73 -6.29
C THR A 179 6.42 8.01 -6.45
N VAL A 180 6.38 6.81 -7.03
CA VAL A 180 7.58 6.03 -7.34
C VAL A 180 7.78 6.01 -8.84
N ALA A 181 9.02 6.20 -9.27
CA ALA A 181 9.45 6.03 -10.66
C ALA A 181 10.28 4.75 -10.80
N ALA A 182 10.07 4.04 -11.91
CA ALA A 182 11.00 3.03 -12.42
C ALA A 182 11.58 3.55 -13.74
N THR A 183 12.91 3.66 -13.79
CA THR A 183 13.66 4.22 -14.92
C THR A 183 14.45 3.11 -15.59
N ASP A 184 14.27 2.92 -16.89
CA ASP A 184 15.05 1.96 -17.68
C ASP A 184 16.48 2.44 -17.93
N ASN A 185 17.30 1.58 -18.54
CA ASN A 185 18.66 1.91 -18.97
C ASN A 185 18.77 2.09 -20.49
N GLY A 186 17.65 2.45 -21.13
CA GLY A 186 17.50 2.77 -22.53
C GLY A 186 18.22 4.04 -22.95
N SER A 187 18.15 4.36 -24.25
CA SER A 187 18.72 5.58 -24.81
C SER A 187 17.75 6.27 -25.77
N PRO A 188 17.06 7.34 -25.34
CA PRO A 188 17.10 7.95 -24.01
C PRO A 188 16.49 7.04 -22.94
N ALA A 189 16.92 7.18 -21.69
CA ALA A 189 16.27 6.48 -20.58
C ALA A 189 14.87 7.06 -20.36
N LEU A 190 13.86 6.20 -20.23
CA LEU A 190 12.48 6.59 -19.97
C LEU A 190 12.06 6.16 -18.56
N SER A 191 10.92 6.68 -18.09
CA SER A 191 10.46 6.39 -16.72
C SER A 191 8.95 6.29 -16.64
N GLY A 192 8.48 5.15 -16.16
CA GLY A 192 7.12 4.98 -15.69
C GLY A 192 6.97 5.43 -14.24
N THR A 193 5.75 5.81 -13.84
CA THR A 193 5.46 6.23 -12.48
C THR A 193 4.15 5.64 -11.98
N ALA A 194 4.09 5.31 -10.69
CA ALA A 194 2.88 4.85 -10.02
C ALA A 194 2.71 5.49 -8.64
N GLN A 195 1.51 5.41 -8.10
CA GLN A 195 1.21 5.78 -6.72
C GLN A 195 1.34 4.58 -5.78
N VAL A 196 2.13 4.73 -4.73
CA VAL A 196 2.21 3.79 -3.62
C VAL A 196 1.54 4.42 -2.39
N THR A 197 0.39 3.86 -1.99
CA THR A 197 -0.36 4.30 -0.82
C THR A 197 -0.03 3.41 0.38
N ILE A 198 0.57 3.99 1.41
CA ILE A 198 0.88 3.31 2.68
C ILE A 198 -0.12 3.78 3.71
N LEU A 199 -0.99 2.88 4.16
CA LEU A 199 -1.98 3.13 5.19
C LEU A 199 -1.39 2.74 6.55
N LEU A 200 -1.31 3.70 7.47
CA LEU A 200 -0.89 3.38 8.82
C LEU A 200 -2.01 2.66 9.58
N THR A 201 -1.63 1.67 10.38
CA THR A 201 -2.53 1.01 11.33
C THR A 201 -2.16 1.41 12.76
N GLU A 202 -3.17 1.78 13.54
CA GLU A 202 -2.98 2.19 14.94
C GLU A 202 -2.44 1.03 15.79
N VAL A 203 -1.37 1.28 16.53
CA VAL A 203 -0.77 0.34 17.48
C VAL A 203 -1.12 0.81 18.89
N ILE A 204 -2.09 0.15 19.50
CA ILE A 204 -2.48 0.44 20.89
C ILE A 204 -1.41 -0.16 21.82
N PRO A 205 -0.62 0.65 22.55
CA PRO A 205 0.38 0.11 23.46
C PRO A 205 -0.30 -0.68 24.60
N PRO A 206 0.31 -1.78 25.07
CA PRO A 206 -0.15 -2.42 26.28
C PRO A 206 -0.01 -1.44 27.45
N ILE A 207 -1.08 -1.25 28.22
CA ILE A 207 -1.01 -0.41 29.42
C ILE A 207 -0.16 -1.14 30.46
N THR A 208 1.09 -0.71 30.65
CA THR A 208 1.97 -1.21 31.72
C THR A 208 1.92 -0.27 32.92
N GLY A 209 1.48 -0.77 34.06
CA GLY A 209 1.61 -0.12 35.36
C GLY A 209 2.28 -1.07 36.35
N ASP A 210 3.33 -0.60 37.03
CA ASP A 210 3.94 -1.34 38.14
C ASP A 210 2.94 -1.41 39.30
N LEU A 211 2.33 -2.58 39.53
CA LEU A 211 1.60 -2.83 40.76
C LEU A 211 2.62 -3.19 41.85
N LYS A 212 3.05 -2.20 42.64
CA LYS A 212 3.85 -2.49 43.85
C LYS A 212 2.96 -3.18 44.89
N PRO A 213 3.40 -4.28 45.53
CA PRO A 213 2.68 -4.87 46.65
C PRO A 213 2.50 -3.83 47.77
N GLY A 214 1.25 -3.46 48.07
CA GLY A 214 0.90 -2.51 49.13
C GLY A 214 0.71 -1.05 48.70
N ASP A 215 0.54 -0.77 47.41
CA ASP A 215 0.08 0.55 46.95
C ASP A 215 -1.44 0.52 46.68
N ASP A 216 -2.20 1.05 47.64
CA ASP A 216 -3.68 1.06 47.62
C ASP A 216 -4.25 2.09 46.62
N THR A 217 -3.39 2.78 45.86
CA THR A 217 -3.79 3.92 45.02
C THR A 217 -3.77 3.64 43.52
N ASN A 218 -3.51 2.39 43.11
CA ASN A 218 -3.41 1.91 41.72
C ASN A 218 -4.50 2.46 40.79
N THR A 219 -4.27 3.66 40.24
CA THR A 219 -5.21 4.40 39.40
C THR A 219 -4.85 4.17 37.94
N LEU A 220 -5.71 3.46 37.21
CA LEU A 220 -5.57 3.29 35.76
C LEU A 220 -6.32 4.42 35.04
N ASP A 221 -5.58 5.31 34.37
CA ASP A 221 -6.17 6.37 33.54
C ASP A 221 -6.52 5.82 32.16
N THR A 222 -7.83 5.73 31.87
CA THR A 222 -8.31 5.26 30.58
C THR A 222 -9.40 6.18 30.04
N LYS A 223 -9.32 6.52 28.75
CA LYS A 223 -10.46 7.08 28.00
C LYS A 223 -11.53 6.00 27.78
N ALA A 224 -12.77 6.43 27.55
CA ALA A 224 -13.89 5.54 27.30
C ALA A 224 -13.56 4.52 26.20
N ASP A 225 -13.92 3.25 26.45
CA ASP A 225 -13.67 2.06 25.61
C ASP A 225 -12.21 1.57 25.52
N ALA A 226 -11.41 1.78 26.56
CA ALA A 226 -10.07 1.18 26.65
C ALA A 226 -10.10 -0.34 26.90
N LYS A 227 -9.38 -1.08 26.05
CA LYS A 227 -8.90 -2.43 26.37
C LYS A 227 -7.73 -2.29 27.33
N PHE A 228 -7.73 -3.05 28.43
CA PHE A 228 -6.61 -3.07 29.37
C PHE A 228 -6.20 -4.50 29.69
N GLN A 229 -4.90 -4.71 29.86
CA GLN A 229 -4.32 -5.98 30.32
C GLN A 229 -3.86 -5.80 31.76
N ILE A 230 -4.14 -6.80 32.60
CA ILE A 230 -3.56 -6.88 33.94
C ILE A 230 -2.52 -7.99 33.89
N VAL A 231 -1.26 -7.63 34.15
CA VAL A 231 -0.15 -8.56 34.30
C VAL A 231 0.07 -8.82 35.78
N LEU A 232 0.02 -10.08 36.20
CA LEU A 232 0.34 -10.49 37.55
C LEU A 232 1.74 -11.09 37.57
N PHE A 233 2.68 -10.31 38.10
CA PHE A 233 4.05 -10.76 38.32
C PHE A 233 4.11 -11.74 39.49
N SER A 234 4.79 -12.86 39.32
CA SER A 234 5.03 -13.82 40.40
C SER A 234 6.50 -13.88 40.77
N THR A 235 6.78 -14.01 42.07
CA THR A 235 8.14 -14.26 42.57
C THR A 235 8.61 -15.70 42.30
N SER A 236 7.75 -16.53 41.68
CA SER A 236 7.98 -17.91 41.29
C SER A 236 7.46 -18.19 39.87
N THR A 237 8.01 -19.19 39.17
CA THR A 237 7.56 -19.54 37.82
C THR A 237 6.16 -20.15 37.84
N PHE A 238 5.22 -19.56 37.10
CA PHE A 238 3.93 -20.21 36.83
C PHE A 238 4.15 -21.42 35.91
N ASP A 239 3.69 -22.59 36.34
CA ASP A 239 3.77 -23.84 35.59
C ASP A 239 2.65 -23.90 34.55
N ALA A 240 3.03 -23.97 33.26
CA ALA A 240 2.11 -23.97 32.11
C ALA A 240 1.15 -25.17 32.06
N THR A 241 1.34 -26.18 32.91
CA THR A 241 0.43 -27.33 33.01
C THR A 241 -0.70 -27.12 34.02
N ARG A 242 -0.68 -26.03 34.79
CA ARG A 242 -1.60 -25.79 35.90
C ARG A 242 -2.78 -24.91 35.48
N GLN A 243 -3.98 -25.31 35.91
CA GLN A 243 -5.20 -24.53 35.72
C GLN A 243 -5.30 -23.42 36.77
N ILE A 244 -5.77 -22.24 36.34
CA ILE A 244 -6.07 -21.10 37.22
C ILE A 244 -7.58 -20.90 37.23
N ASP A 245 -8.19 -21.03 38.40
CA ASP A 245 -9.62 -20.80 38.61
C ASP A 245 -9.84 -19.42 39.23
N VAL A 246 -10.40 -18.49 38.44
CA VAL A 246 -10.79 -17.17 38.92
C VAL A 246 -12.19 -17.27 39.53
N GLU A 247 -12.28 -17.30 40.86
CA GLU A 247 -13.54 -17.52 41.58
C GLU A 247 -14.51 -16.33 41.50
N SER A 248 -14.02 -15.08 41.55
CA SER A 248 -14.87 -13.91 41.32
C SER A 248 -14.10 -12.65 40.91
N LEU A 249 -14.68 -11.90 39.97
CA LEU A 249 -14.28 -10.53 39.62
C LEU A 249 -15.41 -9.58 40.04
N ARG A 250 -15.11 -8.58 40.88
CA ARG A 250 -16.11 -7.64 41.40
C ARG A 250 -15.71 -6.19 41.10
N PHE A 251 -16.67 -5.41 40.63
CA PHE A 251 -16.57 -3.96 40.44
C PHE A 251 -17.60 -3.28 41.34
N GLY A 252 -17.21 -2.34 42.20
CA GLY A 252 -18.13 -1.66 43.13
C GLY A 252 -17.78 -0.20 43.40
N ALA A 253 -18.78 0.58 43.82
CA ALA A 253 -18.59 1.95 44.29
C ALA A 253 -18.08 1.96 45.75
N LEU A 254 -17.26 2.97 46.08
CA LEU A 254 -16.59 3.17 47.37
C LEU A 254 -17.53 2.96 48.57
N GLY A 255 -17.15 2.09 49.52
CA GLY A 255 -17.79 1.95 50.83
C GLY A 255 -19.05 1.07 50.88
N THR A 256 -19.34 0.26 49.87
CA THR A 256 -20.43 -0.73 49.93
C THR A 256 -19.90 -2.14 49.67
N GLU A 257 -19.34 -2.78 50.70
CA GLU A 257 -18.90 -4.18 50.60
C GLU A 257 -20.04 -5.14 50.21
N ASP A 258 -21.30 -4.71 50.31
CA ASP A 258 -22.48 -5.58 50.17
C ASP A 258 -23.46 -5.23 49.03
N SER A 259 -23.19 -4.20 48.20
CA SER A 259 -24.22 -3.70 47.25
C SER A 259 -23.91 -3.84 45.75
N ALA A 260 -22.73 -4.31 45.35
CA ALA A 260 -22.38 -4.47 43.93
C ALA A 260 -22.43 -5.94 43.47
N SER A 261 -23.62 -6.55 43.55
CA SER A 261 -23.91 -7.88 43.01
C SER A 261 -24.22 -7.89 41.50
N ARG A 262 -23.88 -6.84 40.74
CA ARG A 262 -24.45 -6.64 39.39
C ARG A 262 -23.60 -7.07 38.19
N ASN A 263 -22.41 -7.65 38.36
CA ASN A 263 -21.73 -8.33 37.25
C ASN A 263 -20.84 -9.47 37.75
N ARG A 264 -21.46 -10.61 38.07
CA ARG A 264 -20.73 -11.87 38.24
C ARG A 264 -20.45 -12.43 36.84
N LYS A 265 -19.27 -12.19 36.26
CA LYS A 265 -18.74 -13.12 35.25
C LYS A 265 -17.95 -14.20 36.00
N SER A 266 -18.63 -15.28 36.37
CA SER A 266 -17.95 -16.54 36.68
C SER A 266 -17.72 -17.26 35.35
N GLY A 267 -16.47 -17.32 34.89
CA GLY A 267 -16.11 -18.01 33.66
C GLY A 267 -14.60 -18.00 33.42
N ARG A 268 -14.12 -19.03 32.71
CA ARG A 268 -12.70 -19.20 32.32
C ARG A 268 -12.20 -17.89 31.67
N VAL A 269 -11.34 -17.17 32.36
CA VAL A 269 -10.69 -15.96 31.82
C VAL A 269 -9.57 -16.43 30.89
N GLN A 270 -9.44 -15.84 29.71
CA GLN A 270 -8.30 -16.12 28.83
C GLN A 270 -7.04 -15.51 29.46
N TYR A 271 -6.07 -16.37 29.73
CA TYR A 271 -4.75 -15.99 30.23
C TYR A 271 -3.67 -16.54 29.30
N SER A 272 -2.51 -15.91 29.33
CA SER A 272 -1.28 -16.41 28.71
C SER A 272 -0.14 -16.32 29.70
N LEU A 273 0.82 -17.23 29.60
CA LEU A 273 2.07 -17.12 30.32
C LEU A 273 3.11 -16.47 29.40
N GLN A 274 3.73 -15.39 29.88
CA GLN A 274 4.75 -14.65 29.12
C GLN A 274 5.88 -14.25 30.06
N ASP A 275 7.12 -14.27 29.58
CA ASP A 275 8.24 -13.63 30.28
C ASP A 275 8.21 -12.13 29.99
N VAL A 276 7.43 -11.40 30.79
CA VAL A 276 7.13 -9.98 30.54
C VAL A 276 8.35 -9.10 30.86
N ASN A 277 9.20 -9.54 31.79
CA ASN A 277 10.33 -8.75 32.29
C ASN A 277 11.70 -9.23 31.75
N GLY A 278 11.74 -10.31 30.97
CA GLY A 278 12.96 -10.89 30.41
C GLY A 278 13.86 -11.56 31.45
N ASP A 279 13.30 -12.02 32.57
CA ASP A 279 14.04 -12.61 33.69
C ASP A 279 14.09 -14.16 33.65
N GLY A 280 13.53 -14.75 32.59
CA GLY A 280 13.43 -16.19 32.38
C GLY A 280 12.28 -16.85 33.15
N ARG A 281 11.42 -16.06 33.83
CA ARG A 281 10.22 -16.55 34.52
C ARG A 281 8.97 -16.26 33.70
N GLN A 282 7.99 -17.14 33.82
CA GLN A 282 6.71 -17.00 33.16
C GLN A 282 5.73 -16.27 34.09
N ASP A 283 5.31 -15.07 33.71
CA ASP A 283 4.30 -14.26 34.38
C ASP A 283 2.91 -14.56 33.84
N LEU A 284 1.90 -14.42 34.70
CA LEU A 284 0.51 -14.62 34.32
C LEU A 284 -0.06 -13.34 33.74
N VAL A 285 -0.31 -13.34 32.42
CA VAL A 285 -0.97 -12.25 31.71
C VAL A 285 -2.44 -12.58 31.57
N VAL A 286 -3.31 -11.78 32.19
CA VAL A 286 -4.77 -11.94 32.10
C VAL A 286 -5.34 -10.78 31.30
N THR A 287 -5.95 -11.10 30.14
CA THR A 287 -6.49 -10.09 29.24
C THR A 287 -7.99 -9.89 29.50
N PHE A 288 -8.40 -8.65 29.76
CA PHE A 288 -9.80 -8.29 29.87
C PHE A 288 -10.23 -7.36 28.73
N VAL A 289 -11.41 -7.61 28.18
CA VAL A 289 -12.13 -6.64 27.33
C VAL A 289 -13.36 -6.21 28.10
N LEU A 290 -13.31 -5.03 28.71
CA LEU A 290 -14.45 -4.42 29.38
C LEU A 290 -15.03 -3.31 28.52
N SER A 291 -16.31 -3.44 28.19
CA SER A 291 -17.13 -2.34 27.68
C SER A 291 -17.52 -1.48 28.89
N LEU A 292 -16.98 -0.27 29.01
CA LEU A 292 -17.23 0.61 30.16
C LEU A 292 -18.60 1.33 30.07
N THR A 293 -19.41 0.98 29.07
CA THR A 293 -20.75 1.52 28.84
C THR A 293 -21.67 1.21 30.03
N GLY A 294 -21.93 2.20 30.87
CA GLY A 294 -22.88 2.12 31.99
C GLY A 294 -22.28 2.13 33.41
N LEU A 295 -20.96 2.28 33.57
CA LEU A 295 -20.36 2.54 34.89
C LEU A 295 -20.57 4.03 35.26
N ASN A 296 -21.07 4.31 36.46
CA ASN A 296 -21.18 5.68 36.97
C ASN A 296 -19.88 6.04 37.71
N THR A 297 -19.18 7.04 37.20
CA THR A 297 -17.72 7.18 37.37
C THR A 297 -17.33 8.30 38.32
N ASN A 298 -17.33 8.03 39.63
CA ASN A 298 -16.59 8.89 40.57
C ASN A 298 -15.52 8.15 41.39
N SER A 299 -15.42 6.84 41.24
CA SER A 299 -14.35 5.93 41.72
C SER A 299 -14.96 4.54 41.76
N THR A 300 -14.44 3.62 40.95
CA THR A 300 -14.86 2.22 41.03
C THR A 300 -13.67 1.44 41.56
N GLN A 301 -13.78 0.91 42.78
CA GLN A 301 -12.79 -0.03 43.28
C GLN A 301 -13.09 -1.39 42.66
N GLY A 302 -12.08 -1.97 42.03
CA GLY A 302 -12.08 -3.33 41.51
C GLY A 302 -11.40 -4.27 42.50
N ILE A 303 -11.98 -5.44 42.72
CA ILE A 303 -11.34 -6.54 43.42
C ILE A 303 -11.19 -7.69 42.43
N LEU A 304 -9.95 -8.09 42.18
CA LEU A 304 -9.63 -9.34 41.51
C LEU A 304 -9.14 -10.33 42.57
N SER A 305 -9.88 -11.42 42.76
CA SER A 305 -9.51 -12.47 43.70
C SER A 305 -9.63 -13.84 43.07
N GLY A 306 -8.73 -14.75 43.43
CA GLY A 306 -8.79 -16.14 42.99
C GLY A 306 -7.92 -17.02 43.87
N VAL A 307 -7.96 -18.32 43.58
CA VAL A 307 -7.15 -19.33 44.26
C VAL A 307 -6.32 -20.03 43.19
N LEU A 308 -5.01 -20.06 43.41
CA LEU A 308 -4.10 -20.80 42.56
C LEU A 308 -4.23 -22.30 42.84
N SER A 309 -3.83 -23.13 41.87
CA SER A 309 -3.89 -24.59 41.98
C SER A 309 -3.12 -25.19 43.18
N ASP A 310 -2.21 -24.45 43.81
CA ASP A 310 -1.50 -24.84 45.03
C ASP A 310 -2.22 -24.42 46.32
N GLY A 311 -3.43 -23.87 46.21
CA GLY A 311 -4.23 -23.35 47.30
C GLY A 311 -3.90 -21.92 47.72
N THR A 312 -2.94 -21.26 47.04
CA THR A 312 -2.59 -19.87 47.35
C THR A 312 -3.72 -18.94 46.91
N GLU A 313 -4.34 -18.27 47.87
CA GLU A 313 -5.29 -17.20 47.58
C GLU A 313 -4.56 -15.92 47.17
N PHE A 314 -5.07 -15.24 46.15
CA PHE A 314 -4.65 -13.87 45.83
C PHE A 314 -5.85 -12.93 45.84
N ARG A 315 -5.60 -11.70 46.29
CA ARG A 315 -6.54 -10.57 46.22
C ARG A 315 -5.78 -9.33 45.78
N LEU A 316 -6.20 -8.76 44.66
CA LEU A 316 -5.72 -7.50 44.13
C LEU A 316 -6.85 -6.48 44.23
N PHE A 317 -6.55 -5.35 44.87
CA PHE A 317 -7.39 -4.16 44.90
C PHE A 317 -6.82 -3.16 43.90
N PHE A 318 -7.68 -2.55 43.09
CA PHE A 318 -7.28 -1.50 42.16
C PHE A 318 -8.39 -0.46 42.02
N ASP A 319 -8.01 0.78 41.76
CA ASP A 319 -8.94 1.88 41.56
C ASP A 319 -9.07 2.19 40.06
N LEU A 320 -10.28 2.13 39.53
CA LEU A 320 -10.60 2.63 38.20
C LEU A 320 -11.14 4.05 38.33
N ARG A 321 -10.43 5.01 37.72
CA ARG A 321 -10.91 6.38 37.54
C ARG A 321 -11.10 6.64 36.05
N VAL A 322 -12.34 6.91 35.66
CA VAL A 322 -12.61 7.46 34.33
C VAL A 322 -12.42 8.96 34.42
N LEU A 323 -11.41 9.49 33.74
CA LEU A 323 -11.27 10.93 33.61
C LEU A 323 -12.31 11.45 32.61
N SER A 324 -13.27 12.24 33.11
CA SER A 324 -14.16 12.98 32.24
C SER A 324 -13.35 14.05 31.51
N GLY A 325 -13.46 14.06 30.17
CA GLY A 325 -12.83 15.07 29.33
C GLY A 325 -13.14 16.47 29.85
N GLY A 326 -12.11 17.29 29.99
CA GLY A 326 -12.20 18.64 30.53
C GLY A 326 -13.26 19.47 29.80
N SER A 327 -14.35 19.76 30.49
CA SER A 327 -15.28 20.81 30.11
C SER A 327 -14.64 22.15 30.45
N THR A 328 -14.38 22.95 29.42
CA THR A 328 -14.14 24.40 29.52
C THR A 328 -15.17 25.05 30.45
N GLY A 329 -14.72 25.82 31.45
CA GLY A 329 -15.60 26.49 32.40
C GLY A 329 -15.04 27.83 32.86
N GLY A 330 -15.37 28.89 32.11
CA GLY A 330 -15.30 30.25 32.62
C GLY A 330 -16.45 30.56 33.60
N GLY A 331 -16.23 31.54 34.47
CA GLY A 331 -17.30 32.34 35.07
C GLY A 331 -17.53 32.18 36.58
N GLY A 332 -16.83 33.01 37.35
CA GLY A 332 -17.46 33.93 38.30
C GLY A 332 -17.88 33.43 39.70
N GLY A 333 -17.32 34.08 40.73
CA GLY A 333 -18.17 34.72 41.74
C GLY A 333 -18.00 34.35 43.21
N LYS A 334 -17.19 35.18 43.89
CA LYS A 334 -17.40 35.81 45.22
C LYS A 334 -17.34 35.01 46.54
N GLY A 335 -16.58 35.64 47.45
CA GLY A 335 -16.77 35.67 48.91
C GLY A 335 -15.57 35.07 49.64
N GLY A 336 -14.80 35.73 50.51
CA GLY A 336 -14.91 37.00 51.22
C GLY A 336 -14.09 36.83 52.50
N GLY A 337 -13.17 37.74 52.81
CA GLY A 337 -12.35 37.64 54.03
C GLY A 337 -11.45 38.85 54.25
N LYS A 338 -11.85 39.71 55.18
CA LYS A 338 -11.18 40.96 55.62
C LYS A 338 -9.94 40.68 56.48
N GLY A 339 -9.00 41.65 56.43
CA GLY A 339 -7.97 41.95 57.42
C GLY A 339 -6.73 42.48 56.70
N GLY A 340 -6.32 43.74 56.75
CA GLY A 340 -6.29 44.70 57.85
C GLY A 340 -4.82 44.93 58.22
N GLY A 341 -4.21 46.05 57.78
CA GLY A 341 -2.83 46.38 58.15
C GLY A 341 -2.26 47.58 57.41
N LYS A 342 -2.33 48.77 58.05
CA LYS A 342 -1.65 50.00 57.66
C LYS A 342 -0.13 49.87 57.85
N GLY A 343 0.65 50.58 57.04
CA GLY A 343 2.06 50.87 57.38
C GLY A 343 2.83 51.66 56.33
N LYS A 344 2.72 52.99 56.43
CA LYS A 344 3.61 54.07 55.93
C LYS A 344 3.99 54.13 54.45
#